data_AF-A0A521EA41-F1
#
_entry.id   AF-A0A521EA41-F1
#
_cell.length_a   1.000
_cell.length_b   1.000
_cell.length_c   1.000
_cell.angle_alpha   90.00
_cell.angle_beta   90.00
_cell.angle_gamma   90.00
#
_symmetry.space_group_name_H-M   'P 1'
#
loop_
_entity.id
_entity.type
_entity.pdbx_description
1 polymer ?
#
loop_
_entity_poly.entity_id
_entity_poly.type
_entity_poly.pdbx_seq_one_letter_code
_entity_poly.pdbx_strand_id
1 'polypeptide(L)'
;MMKYFWGILVAVFALVSCKSDDDSLQRIDQLLNIYVKNSAGQDLLNSKKTGSYTGFSVNDIFGTKDISPVSVSLRMTTDSLFYMEYLAGAKRRRLDSISPDNPGTGNSYYSKMQITYTKSTNVADNVIDTLEIQYRNTPTVFQVSKVLYNRVPVFSKDADAPTSINTVTITK
;
A
#
# COMPACT_ATOMS: atom_id res chain seq x y z
N MET A 1 -32.48 -7.34 -54.98
CA MET A 1 -31.19 -7.11 -54.29
C MET A 1 -31.32 -6.35 -52.96
N MET A 2 -32.30 -5.44 -52.77
CA MET A 2 -32.45 -4.67 -51.52
C MET A 2 -32.85 -5.47 -50.25
N LYS A 3 -33.55 -6.62 -50.37
CA LYS A 3 -34.05 -7.38 -49.21
C LYS A 3 -32.94 -8.04 -48.38
N TYR A 4 -31.86 -8.49 -49.02
CA TYR A 4 -30.72 -9.12 -48.35
C TYR A 4 -29.76 -8.10 -47.74
N PHE A 5 -29.74 -6.87 -48.28
CA PHE A 5 -28.91 -5.78 -47.79
C PHE A 5 -29.30 -5.38 -46.36
N TRP A 6 -30.60 -5.31 -46.06
CA TRP A 6 -31.08 -5.01 -44.71
C TRP A 6 -30.77 -6.18 -43.75
N GLY A 7 -30.95 -7.43 -44.17
CA GLY A 7 -30.60 -8.59 -43.32
C GLY A 7 -29.11 -8.63 -42.94
N ILE A 8 -28.23 -8.35 -43.90
CA ILE A 8 -26.77 -8.28 -43.67
C ILE A 8 -26.40 -7.09 -42.79
N LEU A 9 -27.04 -5.92 -42.99
CA LEU A 9 -26.79 -4.74 -42.18
C LEU A 9 -27.15 -4.98 -40.69
N VAL A 10 -28.30 -5.62 -40.41
CA VAL A 10 -28.69 -5.99 -39.04
C VAL A 10 -27.71 -7.00 -38.44
N ALA A 11 -27.29 -8.00 -39.21
CA ALA A 11 -26.31 -8.99 -38.75
C ALA A 11 -24.95 -8.35 -38.41
N VAL A 12 -24.49 -7.39 -39.23
CA VAL A 12 -23.24 -6.65 -38.97
C VAL A 12 -23.37 -5.77 -37.72
N PHE A 13 -24.47 -5.04 -37.54
CA PHE A 13 -24.69 -4.25 -36.32
C PHE A 13 -24.83 -5.11 -35.05
N ALA A 14 -25.42 -6.31 -35.16
CA ALA A 14 -25.49 -7.26 -34.05
C ALA A 14 -24.09 -7.77 -33.64
N LEU A 15 -23.22 -8.06 -34.61
CA LEU A 15 -21.83 -8.50 -34.36
C LEU A 15 -20.95 -7.36 -33.81
N VAL A 16 -21.23 -6.10 -34.16
CA VAL A 16 -20.53 -4.92 -33.62
C VAL A 16 -21.07 -4.52 -32.23
N SER A 17 -22.28 -4.93 -31.85
CA SER A 17 -22.85 -4.65 -30.52
C SER A 17 -22.28 -5.50 -29.38
N CYS A 18 -21.41 -6.48 -29.69
CA CYS A 18 -20.72 -7.32 -28.69
C CYS A 18 -19.53 -6.59 -28.05
N LYS A 19 -19.65 -5.27 -27.87
CA LYS A 19 -18.70 -4.46 -27.12
C LYS A 19 -19.48 -3.69 -26.07
N SER A 20 -19.81 -4.41 -24.98
CA SER A 20 -20.12 -3.76 -23.72
C SER A 20 -18.82 -3.11 -23.23
N ASP A 21 -18.71 -1.81 -23.44
CA ASP A 21 -17.81 -0.97 -22.68
C ASP A 21 -18.13 -1.16 -21.19
N ASP A 22 -17.17 -1.71 -20.48
CA ASP A 22 -16.81 -1.31 -19.14
C ASP A 22 -15.31 -1.56 -19.11
N ASP A 23 -14.51 -0.54 -19.46
CA ASP A 23 -13.14 -0.48 -18.97
C ASP A 23 -13.26 -0.49 -17.44
N SER A 24 -13.28 -1.70 -16.86
CA SER A 24 -13.51 -1.89 -15.44
C SER A 24 -12.35 -1.19 -14.73
N LEU A 25 -12.58 0.02 -14.25
CA LEU A 25 -11.57 0.80 -13.55
C LEU A 25 -11.09 -0.06 -12.37
N GLN A 26 -9.81 -0.44 -12.43
CA GLN A 26 -9.21 -1.22 -11.38
C GLN A 26 -9.27 -0.44 -10.07
N ARG A 27 -9.92 -1.00 -9.05
CA ARG A 27 -10.02 -0.37 -7.72
C ARG A 27 -8.64 -0.35 -7.06
N ILE A 28 -8.26 0.78 -6.46
CA ILE A 28 -6.96 0.95 -5.81
C ILE A 28 -7.16 1.08 -4.30
N ASP A 29 -6.58 0.16 -3.54
CA ASP A 29 -6.61 0.12 -2.08
C ASP A 29 -5.19 0.03 -1.50
N GLN A 30 -4.51 1.17 -1.47
CA GLN A 30 -3.10 1.29 -1.09
C GLN A 30 -2.86 2.16 0.15
N LEU A 31 -3.88 2.90 0.60
CA LEU A 31 -3.75 3.86 1.68
C LEU A 31 -3.53 3.14 3.01
N LEU A 32 -2.47 3.53 3.72
CA LEU A 32 -2.08 2.99 5.02
C LEU A 32 -2.04 4.09 6.06
N ASN A 33 -2.75 3.87 7.17
CA ASN A 33 -2.59 4.63 8.41
C ASN A 33 -1.75 3.80 9.37
N ILE A 34 -0.53 4.25 9.64
CA ILE A 34 0.47 3.51 10.41
C ILE A 34 0.66 4.20 11.77
N TYR A 35 0.18 3.54 12.81
CA TYR A 35 0.35 3.94 14.20
C TYR A 35 1.61 3.30 14.78
N VAL A 36 2.34 4.03 15.63
CA VAL A 36 3.52 3.52 16.33
C VAL A 36 3.34 3.77 17.82
N LYS A 37 3.36 2.70 18.61
CA LYS A 37 3.21 2.78 20.07
C LYS A 37 4.29 1.97 20.77
N ASN A 38 4.54 2.27 22.04
CA ASN A 38 5.34 1.38 22.89
C ASN A 38 4.49 0.24 23.46
N SER A 39 5.13 -0.70 24.15
CA SER A 39 4.47 -1.79 24.89
C SER A 39 3.41 -1.34 25.91
N ALA A 40 3.55 -0.13 26.48
CA ALA A 40 2.58 0.47 27.39
C ALA A 40 1.41 1.19 26.68
N GLY A 41 1.37 1.18 25.35
CA GLY A 41 0.34 1.82 24.54
C GLY A 41 0.52 3.32 24.30
N GLN A 42 1.63 3.91 24.73
CA GLN A 42 1.94 5.31 24.44
C GLN A 42 2.24 5.49 22.95
N ASP A 43 1.54 6.44 22.33
CA ASP A 43 1.85 6.96 20.99
C ASP A 43 3.26 7.56 20.93
N LEU A 44 4.11 6.95 20.10
CA LEU A 44 5.51 7.32 19.90
C LEU A 44 5.70 8.36 18.78
N LEU A 45 4.65 8.72 18.05
CA LEU A 45 4.69 9.78 17.02
C LEU A 45 4.27 11.15 17.57
N ASN A 46 3.77 11.19 18.82
CA ASN A 46 3.45 12.43 19.50
C ASN A 46 4.71 13.01 20.17
N SER A 47 5.38 13.93 19.48
CA SER A 47 6.63 14.57 19.94
C SER A 47 6.50 15.36 21.25
N LYS A 48 5.28 15.64 21.72
CA LYS A 48 5.04 16.31 23.01
C LYS A 48 5.12 15.36 24.20
N LYS A 49 5.07 14.04 23.97
CA LYS A 49 5.15 13.03 25.04
C LYS A 49 6.59 12.62 25.28
N THR A 50 7.03 12.65 26.53
CA THR A 50 8.38 12.19 26.94
C THR A 50 8.65 10.77 26.44
N GLY A 51 9.82 10.56 25.85
CA GLY A 51 10.24 9.27 25.30
C GLY A 51 9.74 8.97 23.88
N SER A 52 8.92 9.85 23.29
CA SER A 52 8.46 9.72 21.89
C SER A 52 9.49 10.27 20.91
N TYR A 53 9.32 9.94 19.63
CA TYR A 53 10.16 10.47 18.57
C TYR A 53 9.80 11.93 18.27
N THR A 54 10.80 12.72 17.89
CA THR A 54 10.62 14.13 17.52
C THR A 54 10.34 14.32 16.02
N GLY A 55 10.58 13.29 15.21
CA GLY A 55 10.33 13.27 13.78
C GLY A 55 10.63 11.92 13.16
N PHE A 56 10.42 11.81 11.85
CA PHE A 56 10.81 10.64 11.06
C PHE A 56 11.13 11.02 9.62
N SER A 57 11.81 10.13 8.92
CA SER A 57 12.00 10.18 7.47
C SER A 57 11.84 8.78 6.88
N VAL A 58 11.42 8.71 5.62
CA VAL A 58 11.18 7.45 4.92
C VAL A 58 11.93 7.46 3.60
N ASN A 59 12.70 6.40 3.35
CA ASN A 59 13.42 6.19 2.09
C ASN A 59 13.02 4.86 1.45
N ASP A 60 12.86 4.86 0.13
CA ASP A 60 12.63 3.67 -0.67
C ASP A 60 13.94 2.90 -0.85
N ILE A 61 13.98 1.68 -0.33
CA ILE A 61 15.15 0.78 -0.44
C ILE A 61 15.33 0.30 -1.88
N PHE A 62 14.26 0.30 -2.68
CA PHE A 62 14.31 -0.08 -4.09
C PHE A 62 14.51 1.09 -5.03
N GLY A 63 14.67 2.31 -4.49
CA GLY A 63 14.91 3.52 -5.26
C GLY A 63 16.16 3.44 -6.14
N THR A 64 16.26 4.36 -7.09
CA THR A 64 17.37 4.41 -8.05
C THR A 64 18.59 5.19 -7.54
N LYS A 65 18.48 5.80 -6.36
CA LYS A 65 19.52 6.57 -5.68
C LYS A 65 19.72 6.04 -4.27
N ASP A 66 20.91 6.27 -3.71
CA ASP A 66 21.25 5.92 -2.33
C ASP A 66 20.27 6.54 -1.31
N ILE A 67 19.80 7.76 -1.59
CA ILE A 67 18.74 8.44 -0.85
C ILE A 67 17.56 8.64 -1.80
N SER A 68 16.49 7.91 -1.57
CA SER A 68 15.26 7.95 -2.38
C SER A 68 14.06 8.24 -1.48
N PRO A 69 13.78 9.51 -1.12
CA PRO A 69 12.75 9.84 -0.15
C PRO A 69 11.35 9.44 -0.63
N VAL A 70 10.53 8.97 0.30
CA VAL A 70 9.11 8.66 0.09
C VAL A 70 8.27 9.63 0.91
N SER A 71 7.29 10.26 0.28
CA SER A 71 6.39 11.18 0.97
C SER A 71 5.44 10.41 1.89
N VAL A 72 5.55 10.67 3.19
CA VAL A 72 4.68 10.11 4.24
C VAL A 72 4.29 11.26 5.16
N SER A 73 3.00 11.53 5.28
CA SER A 73 2.49 12.65 6.06
C SER A 73 2.26 12.23 7.52
N LEU A 74 2.64 13.08 8.47
CA LEU A 74 2.20 12.92 9.85
C LEU A 74 0.80 13.52 9.99
N ARG A 75 -0.17 12.70 10.41
CA ARG A 75 -1.55 13.10 10.63
C ARG A 75 -1.94 12.85 12.09
N MET A 76 -3.06 13.42 12.48
CA MET A 76 -3.61 13.29 13.81
C MET A 76 -5.12 13.07 13.70
N THR A 77 -5.64 12.16 14.51
CA THR A 77 -7.09 11.96 14.71
C THR A 77 -7.68 13.07 15.60
N THR A 78 -9.00 13.12 15.72
CA THR A 78 -9.70 14.01 16.66
C THR A 78 -9.27 13.79 18.11
N ASP A 79 -8.89 12.56 18.47
CA ASP A 79 -8.50 12.16 19.82
C ASP A 79 -7.00 12.37 20.09
N SER A 80 -6.34 13.16 19.25
CA SER A 80 -4.90 13.48 19.37
C SER A 80 -3.96 12.27 19.23
N LEU A 81 -4.43 11.19 18.60
CA LEU A 81 -3.59 10.04 18.24
C LEU A 81 -2.93 10.31 16.88
N PHE A 82 -1.59 10.28 16.85
CA PHE A 82 -0.81 10.51 15.65
C PHE A 82 -0.58 9.24 14.84
N TYR A 83 -0.54 9.38 13.52
CA TYR A 83 -0.22 8.29 12.60
C TYR A 83 0.51 8.80 11.37
N MET A 84 1.29 7.92 10.76
CA MET A 84 1.88 8.14 9.45
C MET A 84 0.89 7.72 8.37
N GLU A 85 0.56 8.62 7.46
CA GLU A 85 -0.28 8.39 6.29
C GLU A 85 0.61 8.12 5.07
N TYR A 86 0.56 6.89 4.57
CA TYR A 86 1.22 6.49 3.34
C TYR A 86 0.19 6.24 2.24
N LEU A 87 0.33 6.95 1.13
CA LEU A 87 -0.55 6.83 -0.03
C LEU A 87 0.06 5.94 -1.11
N ALA A 88 1.26 6.31 -1.57
CA ALA A 88 2.03 5.63 -2.63
C ALA A 88 3.44 6.25 -2.71
N GLY A 89 4.27 5.74 -3.63
CA GLY A 89 5.51 6.40 -4.06
C GLY A 89 6.77 5.55 -3.92
N ALA A 90 6.71 4.47 -3.15
CA ALA A 90 7.81 3.50 -3.10
C ALA A 90 7.80 2.61 -4.34
N LYS A 91 8.98 2.32 -4.89
CA LYS A 91 9.13 1.42 -6.01
C LYS A 91 8.67 0.02 -5.63
N ARG A 92 8.02 -0.64 -6.58
CA ARG A 92 7.50 -2.00 -6.43
C ARG A 92 8.41 -2.96 -7.18
N ARG A 93 8.71 -4.09 -6.56
CA ARG A 93 9.32 -5.25 -7.22
C ARG A 93 8.29 -6.37 -7.25
N ARG A 94 8.36 -7.22 -8.27
CA ARG A 94 7.51 -8.40 -8.36
C ARG A 94 7.88 -9.36 -7.23
N LEU A 95 6.86 -9.81 -6.50
CA LEU A 95 6.99 -10.84 -5.47
C LEU A 95 6.72 -12.19 -6.13
N ASP A 96 7.77 -12.86 -6.58
CA ASP A 96 7.67 -14.21 -7.10
C ASP A 96 7.55 -15.18 -5.93
N SER A 97 6.30 -15.49 -5.54
CA SER A 97 5.98 -16.50 -4.53
C SER A 97 5.03 -17.53 -5.13
N ILE A 98 5.28 -18.80 -4.80
CA ILE A 98 4.43 -19.95 -5.11
C ILE A 98 3.83 -20.38 -3.76
N SER A 99 2.72 -19.77 -3.37
CA SER A 99 1.95 -20.12 -2.16
C SER A 99 0.53 -20.50 -2.58
N PRO A 100 -0.22 -21.35 -1.84
CA PRO A 100 -1.63 -21.61 -2.14
C PRO A 100 -2.49 -20.34 -2.23
N ASP A 101 -2.19 -19.32 -1.40
CA ASP A 101 -2.88 -18.02 -1.40
C ASP A 101 -2.38 -17.04 -2.48
N ASN A 102 -1.30 -17.42 -3.16
CA ASN A 102 -0.63 -16.63 -4.18
C ASN A 102 0.04 -17.57 -5.19
N PRO A 103 -0.74 -18.29 -6.01
CA PRO A 103 -0.23 -19.36 -6.84
C PRO A 103 0.51 -18.80 -8.05
N GLY A 104 1.73 -18.26 -7.87
CA GLY A 104 2.69 -18.00 -8.94
C GLY A 104 2.19 -17.20 -10.15
N THR A 105 1.11 -16.42 -10.03
CA THR A 105 0.44 -15.78 -11.17
C THR A 105 1.18 -14.53 -11.69
N GLY A 106 2.27 -14.12 -11.03
CA GLY A 106 3.02 -12.90 -11.37
C GLY A 106 2.34 -11.60 -10.96
N ASN A 107 1.26 -11.72 -10.19
CA ASN A 107 0.34 -10.64 -9.83
C ASN A 107 0.58 -10.06 -8.44
N SER A 108 1.72 -10.35 -7.83
CA SER A 108 2.07 -9.85 -6.51
C SER A 108 3.29 -8.97 -6.57
N TYR A 109 3.27 -7.92 -5.76
CA TYR A 109 4.34 -6.93 -5.69
C TYR A 109 4.67 -6.65 -4.25
N TYR A 110 5.85 -6.09 -4.03
CA TYR A 110 6.23 -5.57 -2.74
C TYR A 110 7.09 -4.32 -2.88
N SER A 111 6.91 -3.42 -1.93
CA SER A 111 7.75 -2.24 -1.73
C SER A 111 8.44 -2.38 -0.39
N LYS A 112 9.68 -1.88 -0.31
CA LYS A 112 10.45 -1.92 0.92
C LYS A 112 10.99 -0.53 1.21
N MET A 113 10.73 -0.04 2.41
CA MET A 113 11.10 1.28 2.86
C MET A 113 11.91 1.19 4.15
N GLN A 114 12.88 2.07 4.28
CA GLN A 114 13.57 2.34 5.53
C GLN A 114 12.86 3.50 6.22
N ILE A 115 12.50 3.32 7.48
CA ILE A 115 11.98 4.38 8.33
C ILE A 115 13.08 4.74 9.33
N THR A 116 13.46 6.01 9.36
CA THR A 116 14.38 6.54 10.36
C THR A 116 13.60 7.44 11.30
N TYR A 117 13.47 7.03 12.56
CA TYR A 117 12.86 7.82 13.62
C TYR A 117 13.91 8.67 14.33
N THR A 118 13.60 9.94 14.54
CA THR A 118 14.47 10.89 15.24
C THR A 118 14.16 10.89 16.73
N LYS A 119 15.16 10.58 17.57
CA LYS A 119 15.03 10.66 19.04
C LYS A 119 15.55 11.97 19.62
N SER A 120 16.66 12.47 19.10
CA SER A 120 17.35 13.64 19.62
C SER A 120 17.97 14.45 18.47
N THR A 121 18.66 15.54 18.78
CA THR A 121 19.48 16.28 17.80
C THR A 121 20.74 15.52 17.39
N ASN A 122 21.13 14.48 18.14
CA ASN A 122 22.24 13.61 17.79
C ASN A 122 21.77 12.51 16.83
N VAL A 123 22.28 12.55 15.60
CA VAL A 123 21.91 11.60 14.52
C VAL A 123 22.20 10.15 14.91
N ALA A 124 23.19 9.89 15.76
CA ALA A 124 23.54 8.54 16.21
C ALA A 124 22.44 7.88 17.06
N ASP A 125 21.54 8.67 17.66
CA ASP A 125 20.43 8.15 18.48
C ASP A 125 19.21 7.73 17.64
N ASN A 126 19.24 7.97 16.33
CA ASN A 126 18.14 7.66 15.45
C ASN A 126 17.90 6.15 15.38
N VAL A 127 16.62 5.77 15.35
CA VAL A 127 16.22 4.37 15.24
C VAL A 127 15.86 4.10 13.78
N ILE A 128 16.53 3.11 13.19
CA ILE A 128 16.33 2.73 11.79
C ILE A 128 15.61 1.39 11.74
N ASP A 129 14.45 1.38 11.07
CA ASP A 129 13.63 0.20 10.87
C ASP A 129 13.27 0.01 9.41
N THR A 130 12.67 -1.13 9.10
CA THR A 130 12.22 -1.49 7.76
C THR A 130 10.71 -1.73 7.76
N LEU A 131 10.02 -1.16 6.76
CA LEU A 131 8.65 -1.45 6.43
C LEU A 131 8.57 -2.11 5.05
N GLU A 132 7.96 -3.27 4.97
CA GLU A 132 7.66 -3.96 3.72
C GLU A 132 6.14 -3.99 3.53
N ILE A 133 5.68 -3.51 2.36
CA ILE A 133 4.28 -3.53 1.98
C ILE A 133 4.15 -4.47 0.79
N GLN A 134 3.35 -5.51 0.94
CA GLN A 134 3.03 -6.46 -0.11
C GLN A 134 1.65 -6.14 -0.69
N TYR A 135 1.53 -6.31 -1.99
CA TYR A 135 0.35 -5.98 -2.77
C TYR A 135 -0.09 -7.18 -3.60
N ARG A 136 -1.41 -7.24 -3.84
CA ARG A 136 -2.06 -8.17 -4.77
C ARG A 136 -2.69 -7.35 -5.90
N ASN A 137 -2.44 -7.77 -7.14
CA ASN A 137 -2.90 -7.12 -8.36
C ASN A 137 -3.79 -8.06 -9.16
N THR A 138 -5.10 -7.85 -9.18
CA THR A 138 -6.03 -8.58 -10.05
C THR A 138 -6.58 -7.63 -11.11
N PRO A 139 -7.23 -8.11 -12.18
CA PRO A 139 -7.84 -7.21 -13.17
C PRO A 139 -8.81 -6.17 -12.57
N THR A 140 -9.42 -6.46 -11.41
CA THR A 140 -10.45 -5.62 -10.79
C THR A 140 -9.97 -4.84 -9.56
N VAL A 141 -8.89 -5.28 -8.89
CA VAL A 141 -8.39 -4.63 -7.68
C VAL A 141 -6.87 -4.69 -7.56
N PHE A 142 -6.25 -3.57 -7.23
CA PHE A 142 -4.90 -3.49 -6.70
C PHE A 142 -4.97 -3.10 -5.22
N GLN A 143 -4.54 -4.00 -4.33
CA GLN A 143 -4.68 -3.79 -2.89
C GLN A 143 -3.46 -4.22 -2.08
N VAL A 144 -3.27 -3.63 -0.90
CA VAL A 144 -2.33 -4.12 0.11
C VAL A 144 -2.83 -5.47 0.63
N SER A 145 -1.96 -6.47 0.60
CA SER A 145 -2.25 -7.83 1.11
C SER A 145 -1.59 -8.10 2.45
N LYS A 146 -0.40 -7.52 2.69
CA LYS A 146 0.38 -7.75 3.90
C LYS A 146 1.30 -6.58 4.19
N VAL A 147 1.52 -6.28 5.46
CA VAL A 147 2.58 -5.36 5.88
C VAL A 147 3.47 -6.05 6.90
N LEU A 148 4.78 -5.96 6.70
CA LEU A 148 5.78 -6.46 7.62
C LEU A 148 6.62 -5.31 8.14
N TYR A 149 6.78 -5.24 9.45
CA TYR A 149 7.67 -4.31 10.11
C TYR A 149 8.85 -5.09 10.68
N ASN A 150 10.08 -4.75 10.27
CA ASN A 150 11.29 -5.50 10.60
C ASN A 150 11.16 -7.02 10.36
N ARG A 151 10.53 -7.39 9.24
CA ARG A 151 10.21 -8.78 8.83
C ARG A 151 9.15 -9.49 9.69
N VAL A 152 8.53 -8.81 10.64
CA VAL A 152 7.41 -9.33 11.43
C VAL A 152 6.08 -8.85 10.84
N PRO A 153 5.13 -9.74 10.51
CA PRO A 153 3.81 -9.32 10.01
C PRO A 153 3.06 -8.48 11.05
N VAL A 154 2.58 -7.30 10.63
CA VAL A 154 1.80 -6.37 11.46
C VAL A 154 0.41 -6.08 10.87
N PHE A 155 0.16 -6.55 9.65
CA PHE A 155 -1.12 -6.43 8.96
C PHE A 155 -1.24 -7.53 7.89
N SER A 156 -2.45 -8.04 7.70
CA SER A 156 -2.83 -8.93 6.60
C SER A 156 -4.25 -8.64 6.16
N LYS A 157 -4.51 -8.79 4.85
CA LYS A 157 -5.82 -8.57 4.25
C LYS A 157 -6.18 -9.69 3.27
N ASP A 158 -7.35 -10.25 3.48
CA ASP A 158 -7.93 -11.28 2.61
C ASP A 158 -8.30 -10.71 1.24
N ALA A 159 -8.34 -11.56 0.22
CA ALA A 159 -8.56 -11.12 -1.15
C ALA A 159 -9.91 -10.42 -1.36
N ASP A 160 -10.95 -10.90 -0.68
CA ASP A 160 -12.33 -10.42 -0.82
C ASP A 160 -12.73 -9.40 0.26
N ALA A 161 -11.77 -8.96 1.08
CA ALA A 161 -12.04 -7.97 2.11
C ALA A 161 -12.48 -6.63 1.50
N PRO A 162 -13.43 -5.91 2.13
CA PRO A 162 -13.91 -4.64 1.62
C PRO A 162 -12.79 -3.60 1.56
N THR A 163 -12.92 -2.65 0.61
CA THR A 163 -12.01 -1.52 0.52
C THR A 163 -12.28 -0.56 1.68
N SER A 164 -11.32 -0.49 2.59
CA SER A 164 -11.33 0.38 3.76
C SER A 164 -9.91 0.84 4.02
N ILE A 165 -9.75 1.94 4.75
CA ILE A 165 -8.44 2.43 5.17
C ILE A 165 -7.67 1.31 5.88
N ASN A 166 -6.50 0.95 5.36
CA ASN A 166 -5.68 -0.11 5.93
C ASN A 166 -4.97 0.45 7.17
N THR A 167 -5.34 -0.04 8.35
CA THR A 167 -4.78 0.42 9.62
C THR A 167 -3.71 -0.54 10.10
N VAL A 168 -2.50 -0.04 10.29
CA VAL A 168 -1.33 -0.79 10.76
C VAL A 168 -0.93 -0.27 12.13
N THR A 169 -0.69 -1.15 13.09
CA THR A 169 -0.15 -0.77 14.39
C THR A 169 1.20 -1.46 14.62
N ILE A 170 2.23 -0.66 14.85
CA ILE A 170 3.57 -1.10 15.21
C ILE A 170 3.74 -0.92 16.72
N THR A 171 4.19 -1.97 17.40
CA THR A 171 4.56 -1.92 18.83
C THR A 171 6.07 -2.02 18.97
N LYS A 172 6.68 -1.10 19.70
CA LYS A 172 8.12 -1.03 19.98
C LYS A 172 8.45 -1.19 21.46
#